data_AF-A0A2G9NRN1-F1
#
_entry.id   AF-A0A2G9NRN1-F1
#
_cell.length_a   1.000
_cell.length_b   1.000
_cell.length_c   1.000
_cell.angle_alpha   90.00
_cell.angle_beta   90.00
_cell.angle_gamma   90.00
#
_symmetry.space_group_name_H-M   'P 1'
#
loop_
_entity.id
_entity.type
_entity.pdbx_description
1 polymer ?
#
loop_
_entity_poly.entity_id
_entity_poly.type
_entity_poly.pdbx_seq_one_letter_code
_entity_poly.pdbx_strand_id
1 'polypeptide(L)'
;MKFDEIYSSPAVILIKTARLAIPEEFDKLILDQRLLELDQGDWTEKYRSEVYSHKIKRAMNKDNWRFKAPNGESQEEVSDRMSDFVSEKIILRNKKDLKIGVFGHGVSI
;
A
#
# COMPACT_ATOMS: atom_id res chain seq x y z
N MET A 1 -11.55 18.74 9.34
CA MET A 1 -10.20 18.65 8.74
C MET A 1 -10.36 18.82 7.24
N LYS A 2 -9.55 19.65 6.57
CA LYS A 2 -9.65 19.90 5.12
C LYS A 2 -8.39 19.37 4.44
N PHE A 3 -8.58 18.48 3.46
CA PHE A 3 -7.53 17.98 2.58
C PHE A 3 -7.62 18.70 1.24
N ASP A 4 -6.47 18.87 0.59
CA ASP A 4 -6.40 19.38 -0.79
C ASP A 4 -6.52 18.24 -1.79
N GLU A 5 -5.95 17.07 -1.46
CA GLU A 5 -5.98 15.86 -2.28
C GLU A 5 -6.10 14.63 -1.41
N ILE A 6 -6.79 13.61 -1.91
CA ILE A 6 -6.90 12.32 -1.24
C ILE A 6 -6.58 11.22 -2.25
N TYR A 7 -5.59 10.41 -1.91
CA TYR A 7 -5.17 9.25 -2.66
C TYR A 7 -5.65 7.97 -1.98
N SER A 8 -5.97 6.95 -2.77
CA SER A 8 -6.34 5.64 -2.25
C SER A 8 -5.81 4.53 -3.13
N SER A 9 -5.48 3.41 -2.49
CA SER A 9 -5.35 2.12 -3.17
C SER A 9 -6.61 1.81 -3.98
N PRO A 10 -6.49 1.26 -5.19
CA PRO A 10 -7.63 0.88 -6.01
C PRO A 10 -8.42 -0.32 -5.45
N ALA A 11 -7.94 -0.97 -4.38
CA ALA A 11 -8.68 -2.00 -3.67
C ALA A 11 -10.06 -1.50 -3.22
N VAL A 12 -11.12 -2.24 -3.54
CA VAL A 12 -12.52 -1.86 -3.28
C VAL A 12 -12.77 -1.50 -1.83
N ILE A 13 -12.14 -2.23 -0.89
CA ILE A 13 -12.27 -1.96 0.54
C ILE A 13 -11.67 -0.59 0.92
N LEU A 14 -10.55 -0.19 0.34
CA LEU A 14 -9.93 1.12 0.62
C LEU A 14 -10.70 2.27 -0.02
N ILE A 15 -11.30 2.05 -1.20
CA ILE A 15 -12.21 3.02 -1.81
C ILE A 15 -13.44 3.24 -0.91
N LYS A 16 -14.04 2.17 -0.38
CA LYS A 16 -15.18 2.26 0.55
C LYS A 16 -14.79 2.96 1.85
N THR A 17 -13.66 2.57 2.45
CA THR A 17 -13.15 3.21 3.67
C THR A 17 -12.89 4.69 3.45
N ALA A 18 -12.25 5.08 2.35
CA ALA A 18 -12.01 6.47 2.02
C ALA A 18 -13.33 7.24 1.94
N ARG A 19 -14.33 6.72 1.21
CA ARG A 19 -15.65 7.36 1.08
C ARG A 19 -16.42 7.51 2.40
N LEU A 20 -16.20 6.62 3.37
CA LEU A 20 -16.80 6.73 4.70
C LEU A 20 -16.06 7.70 5.62
N ALA A 21 -14.75 7.85 5.42
CA ALA A 21 -13.89 8.68 6.27
C ALA A 21 -13.81 10.14 5.81
N ILE A 22 -14.06 10.40 4.52
CA ILE A 22 -13.96 11.74 3.93
C ILE A 22 -15.34 12.43 3.92
N PRO A 23 -15.41 13.75 4.10
CA PRO A 23 -16.67 14.50 3.96
C PRO A 23 -17.29 14.30 2.57
N GLU A 24 -18.63 14.26 2.49
CA GLU A 24 -19.35 14.11 1.21
C GLU A 24 -18.97 15.17 0.16
N GLU A 25 -18.57 16.36 0.62
CA GLU A 25 -18.14 17.49 -0.20
C GLU A 25 -16.78 17.26 -0.92
N PHE A 26 -16.08 16.18 -0.60
CA PHE A 26 -14.81 15.84 -1.23
C PHE A 26 -15.04 14.98 -2.48
N ASP A 27 -15.22 15.65 -3.62
CA ASP A 27 -15.66 15.00 -4.86
C ASP A 27 -14.63 14.03 -5.49
N LYS A 28 -13.33 14.21 -5.22
CA LYS A 28 -12.29 13.54 -6.02
C LYS A 28 -11.33 12.67 -5.22
N LEU A 29 -11.66 11.38 -5.14
CA LEU A 29 -10.71 10.34 -4.73
C LEU A 29 -9.77 9.97 -5.89
N ILE A 30 -8.46 10.13 -5.71
CA ILE A 30 -7.44 9.78 -6.72
C ILE A 30 -6.94 8.37 -6.44
N LEU A 31 -7.05 7.47 -7.43
CA LEU A 31 -6.55 6.11 -7.29
C LEU A 31 -5.09 6.03 -7.76
N ASP A 32 -4.23 5.39 -6.96
CA ASP A 32 -2.82 5.15 -7.33
C ASP A 32 -2.46 3.68 -7.07
N GLN A 33 -2.00 2.99 -8.11
CA GLN A 33 -1.66 1.56 -8.05
C GLN A 33 -0.53 1.29 -7.07
N ARG A 34 0.37 2.26 -6.85
CA ARG A 34 1.49 2.13 -5.92
C ARG A 34 1.07 2.06 -4.47
N LEU A 35 -0.20 2.32 -4.14
CA LEU A 35 -0.74 2.20 -2.80
C LEU A 35 -1.32 0.80 -2.49
N LEU A 36 -1.35 -0.11 -3.47
CA LEU A 36 -1.79 -1.50 -3.25
C LEU A 36 -1.01 -2.17 -2.12
N GLU A 37 -1.63 -3.16 -1.48
CA GLU A 37 -0.95 -4.03 -0.52
C GLU A 37 0.19 -4.81 -1.20
N LEU A 38 1.12 -5.33 -0.42
CA LEU A 38 2.12 -6.30 -0.89
C LEU A 38 1.44 -7.45 -1.67
N ASP A 39 1.93 -7.72 -2.88
CA ASP A 39 1.44 -8.84 -3.68
C ASP A 39 1.90 -10.18 -3.10
N GLN A 40 0.95 -11.02 -2.70
CA GLN A 40 1.24 -12.35 -2.17
C GLN A 40 1.45 -13.41 -3.27
N GLY A 41 1.34 -13.04 -4.56
CA GLY A 41 1.58 -13.93 -5.69
C GLY A 41 0.80 -15.24 -5.57
N ASP A 42 1.50 -16.36 -5.68
CA ASP A 42 0.93 -17.71 -5.58
C ASP A 42 0.34 -18.04 -4.20
N TRP A 43 0.57 -17.21 -3.17
CA TRP A 43 -0.04 -17.38 -1.85
C TRP A 43 -1.39 -16.67 -1.71
N THR A 44 -1.78 -15.88 -2.71
CA THR A 44 -3.11 -15.29 -2.78
C THR A 44 -4.18 -16.37 -2.65
N GLU A 45 -5.21 -16.10 -1.83
CA GLU A 45 -6.31 -17.02 -1.49
C GLU A 45 -5.93 -18.31 -0.75
N LYS A 46 -4.66 -18.49 -0.32
CA LYS A 46 -4.25 -19.64 0.49
C LYS A 46 -4.29 -19.35 1.98
N TYR A 47 -4.54 -20.37 2.78
CA TYR A 47 -4.43 -20.27 4.23
C TYR A 47 -2.98 -20.21 4.67
N ARG A 48 -2.72 -19.49 5.78
CA ARG A 48 -1.38 -19.43 6.36
C ARG A 48 -0.83 -20.82 6.75
N SER A 49 -1.70 -21.74 7.15
CA SER A 49 -1.32 -23.13 7.47
C SER A 49 -0.76 -23.89 6.27
N GLU A 50 -1.12 -23.49 5.04
CA GLU A 50 -0.67 -24.15 3.81
C GLU A 50 0.69 -23.60 3.34
N VAL A 51 0.99 -22.33 3.60
CA VAL A 51 2.19 -21.67 3.04
C VAL A 51 3.31 -21.42 4.07
N TYR A 52 2.99 -21.19 5.34
CA TYR A 52 3.99 -20.86 6.38
C TYR A 52 4.58 -22.11 7.07
N SER A 53 5.27 -22.95 6.29
CA SER A 53 6.07 -24.05 6.85
C SER A 53 7.22 -23.54 7.74
N HIS A 54 7.80 -24.40 8.56
CA HIS A 54 8.98 -24.06 9.38
C HIS A 54 10.15 -23.52 8.54
N LYS A 55 10.38 -24.10 7.36
CA LYS A 55 11.41 -23.65 6.41
C LYS A 55 11.13 -22.23 5.92
N ILE A 56 9.88 -21.95 5.55
CA ILE A 56 9.46 -20.63 5.07
C ILE A 56 9.57 -19.59 6.19
N LYS A 57 9.07 -19.89 7.39
CA LYS A 57 9.21 -19.00 8.56
C LYS A 57 10.67 -18.68 8.87
N ARG A 58 11.57 -19.67 8.79
CA ARG A 58 13.01 -19.44 8.99
C ARG A 58 13.61 -18.55 7.90
N ALA A 59 13.18 -18.69 6.65
CA ALA A 59 13.61 -17.83 5.56
C ALA A 59 13.14 -16.38 5.76
N MET A 60 11.87 -16.18 6.11
CA MET A 60 11.31 -14.86 6.45
C MET A 60 12.07 -14.24 7.64
N ASN A 61 12.31 -14.98 8.71
CA ASN A 61 13.05 -14.46 9.87
C ASN A 61 14.52 -14.11 9.55
N LYS A 62 15.09 -14.70 8.50
CA LYS A 62 16.47 -14.43 8.08
C LYS A 62 16.56 -13.13 7.27
N ASP A 63 15.61 -12.88 6.38
CA ASP A 63 15.58 -11.70 5.53
C ASP A 63 14.15 -11.36 5.11
N ASN A 64 13.37 -10.82 6.04
CA ASN A 64 11.97 -10.51 5.78
C ASN A 64 11.81 -9.36 4.77
N TRP A 65 12.81 -8.48 4.70
CA TRP A 65 12.82 -7.32 3.81
C TRP A 65 12.79 -7.74 2.34
N ARG A 66 13.64 -8.72 1.98
CA ARG A 66 13.77 -9.21 0.60
C ARG A 66 13.03 -10.52 0.33
N PHE A 67 12.43 -11.11 1.36
CA PHE A 67 11.61 -12.30 1.18
C PHE A 67 10.39 -11.98 0.32
N LYS A 68 10.06 -12.88 -0.60
CA LYS A 68 8.83 -12.82 -1.39
C LYS A 68 8.18 -14.18 -1.51
N ALA A 69 6.85 -14.17 -1.59
CA ALA A 69 6.10 -15.32 -2.05
C ALA A 69 6.46 -15.62 -3.54
N PRO A 70 6.27 -16.85 -4.02
CA PRO A 70 6.43 -17.14 -5.45
C PRO A 70 5.52 -16.24 -6.29
N ASN A 71 6.07 -15.61 -7.33
CA ASN A 71 5.39 -14.63 -8.19
C ASN A 71 4.78 -13.43 -7.43
N GLY A 72 5.17 -13.18 -6.18
CA GLY A 72 4.75 -12.03 -5.39
C GLY A 72 5.83 -10.96 -5.28
N GLU A 73 5.60 -10.05 -4.35
CA GLU A 73 6.42 -8.87 -4.08
C GLU A 73 7.12 -8.99 -2.70
N SER A 74 8.30 -8.38 -2.57
CA SER A 74 9.01 -8.20 -1.30
C SER A 74 8.70 -6.85 -0.65
N GLN A 75 9.03 -6.67 0.64
CA GLN A 75 8.86 -5.37 1.30
C GLN A 75 9.79 -4.29 0.69
N GLU A 76 10.95 -4.70 0.18
CA GLU A 76 11.86 -3.83 -0.57
C GLU A 76 11.17 -3.26 -1.83
N GLU A 77 10.55 -4.12 -2.64
CA GLU A 77 9.83 -3.69 -3.85
C GLU A 77 8.61 -2.79 -3.53
N VAL A 78 7.87 -3.09 -2.46
CA VAL A 78 6.79 -2.20 -1.95
C VAL A 78 7.36 -0.83 -1.58
N SER A 79 8.49 -0.81 -0.85
CA SER A 79 9.13 0.43 -0.41
C SER A 79 9.61 1.29 -1.58
N ASP A 80 10.11 0.67 -2.64
CA ASP A 80 10.55 1.39 -3.84
C ASP A 80 9.37 2.11 -4.50
N ARG A 81 8.26 1.40 -4.77
CA ARG A 81 7.07 2.04 -5.37
C ARG A 81 6.39 3.06 -4.45
N MET A 82 6.46 2.86 -3.14
CA MET A 82 5.96 3.84 -2.16
C MET A 82 6.83 5.09 -2.10
N SER A 83 8.15 4.93 -2.21
CA SER A 83 9.09 6.04 -2.31
C SER A 83 8.84 6.87 -3.57
N ASP A 84 8.57 6.22 -4.70
CA ASP A 84 8.18 6.89 -5.94
C ASP A 84 6.88 7.68 -5.77
N PHE A 85 5.87 7.10 -5.12
CA PHE A 85 4.62 7.79 -4.81
C PHE A 85 4.85 9.04 -3.96
N VAL A 86 5.58 8.92 -2.85
CA VAL A 86 5.85 10.06 -1.95
C VAL A 86 6.67 11.13 -2.65
N SER A 87 7.70 10.72 -3.40
CA SER A 87 8.54 11.64 -4.16
C SER A 87 7.72 12.44 -5.16
N GLU A 88 6.95 11.77 -6.02
CA GLU A 88 6.19 12.40 -7.10
C GLU A 88 4.99 13.21 -6.59
N LYS A 89 4.19 12.63 -5.69
CA LYS A 89 2.90 13.21 -5.29
C LYS A 89 2.99 14.20 -4.14
N ILE A 90 4.12 14.22 -3.42
CA ILE A 90 4.30 15.03 -2.22
C ILE A 90 5.55 15.91 -2.34
N ILE A 91 6.73 15.31 -2.42
CA ILE A 91 8.02 16.04 -2.27
C ILE A 91 8.29 16.96 -3.46
N LEU A 92 8.29 16.41 -4.68
CA LEU A 92 8.68 17.13 -5.90
C LEU A 92 7.73 18.26 -6.27
N ARG A 93 6.51 18.26 -5.72
CA ARG A 93 5.54 19.34 -5.94
C ARG A 93 5.89 20.61 -5.20
N ASN A 94 6.69 20.53 -4.14
CA ASN A 94 7.21 21.67 -3.37
C ASN A 94 6.13 22.73 -3.03
N LYS A 95 4.90 22.28 -2.76
CA LYS A 95 3.79 23.16 -2.38
C LYS A 95 3.76 23.30 -0.86
N LYS A 96 3.97 24.52 -0.36
CA LYS A 96 3.79 24.82 1.07
C LYS A 96 2.34 24.54 1.46
N ASP A 97 2.17 23.97 2.65
CA ASP A 97 0.87 23.72 3.31
C ASP A 97 -0.10 22.77 2.60
N LEU A 98 0.39 21.97 1.65
CA LEU A 98 -0.41 20.94 0.97
C LEU A 98 -0.78 19.81 1.95
N LYS A 99 -2.08 19.60 2.19
CA LYS A 99 -2.61 18.55 3.06
C LYS A 99 -3.14 17.39 2.22
N ILE A 100 -2.45 16.25 2.29
CA ILE A 100 -2.81 15.05 1.54
C ILE A 100 -3.34 13.98 2.50
N GLY A 101 -4.48 13.38 2.15
CA GLY A 101 -4.95 12.13 2.74
C GLY A 101 -4.50 10.94 1.91
N VAL A 102 -4.05 9.85 2.54
CA VAL A 102 -3.63 8.63 1.86
C VAL A 102 -4.30 7.43 2.51
N PHE A 103 -4.94 6.58 1.69
CA PHE A 103 -5.57 5.34 2.11
C PHE A 103 -4.84 4.15 1.45
N GLY A 104 -4.02 3.47 2.23
CA GLY A 104 -3.21 2.31 1.85
C GLY A 104 -3.40 1.15 2.83
N HIS A 105 -2.51 0.17 2.78
CA HIS A 105 -2.57 -1.05 3.59
C HIS A 105 -1.38 -1.14 4.54
N GLY A 106 -1.30 -2.22 5.33
CA GLY A 106 -0.34 -2.31 6.42
C GLY A 106 1.12 -2.35 5.98
N VAL A 107 1.43 -2.88 4.79
CA VAL A 107 2.80 -2.87 4.24
C VAL A 107 3.03 -1.65 3.34
N SER A 108 1.97 -0.92 2.94
CA SER A 108 2.04 0.23 2.04
C SER A 108 1.80 1.59 2.71
N ILE A 109 1.91 1.69 4.04
CA ILE A 109 1.89 2.92 4.85
C ILE A 109 2.95 2.83 5.94
#